data_AF-A0A967AG62-F1
#
_entry.id   AF-A0A967AG62-F1
#
_cell.length_a   1.000
_cell.length_b   1.000
_cell.length_c   1.000
_cell.angle_alpha   90.00
_cell.angle_beta   90.00
_cell.angle_gamma   90.00
#
_symmetry.space_group_name_H-M   'P 1'
#
loop_
_entity.id
_entity.type
_entity.pdbx_description
1 polymer ?
#
loop_
_entity_poly.entity_id
_entity_poly.type
_entity_poly.pdbx_seq_one_letter_code
_entity_poly.pdbx_strand_id
1 'polypeptide(L)'
;LRACSDNPNIAVFDLTQNSNLIIGNQENVTLTYHQSQENAENGTNAIAFPVNYNGIDGEFIYIRLEGENACITAFNSAEDNRFQLFIDDRPEINLTASNEVICASPSDAQQADNEIGEFDLTQKDEEINPNAGDGNSQVVYYASEEDFEAGIP
;
A
#
# COMPACT_ATOMS: atom_id res chain seq x y z
N LEU A 1 6.44 3.98 -7.74
CA LEU A 1 5.77 4.53 -6.54
C LEU A 1 4.53 3.70 -6.27
N ARG A 2 4.20 3.42 -5.01
CA ARG A 2 3.10 2.53 -4.63
C ARG A 2 2.10 3.25 -3.73
N ALA A 3 0.82 2.95 -3.88
CA ALA A 3 -0.26 3.44 -3.03
C ALA A 3 -1.33 2.35 -2.84
N CYS A 4 -1.92 2.28 -1.64
CA CYS A 4 -3.04 1.37 -1.36
C CYS A 4 -4.38 2.09 -1.58
N SER A 5 -5.29 1.47 -2.33
CA SER A 5 -6.62 2.05 -2.63
C SER A 5 -7.74 1.03 -2.46
N ASP A 6 -8.95 1.51 -2.17
CA ASP A 6 -10.18 0.69 -2.24
C ASP A 6 -10.66 0.54 -3.70
N ASN A 7 -10.03 1.25 -4.65
CA ASN A 7 -10.29 1.15 -6.07
C ASN A 7 -9.02 0.66 -6.80
N PRO A 8 -9.08 -0.46 -7.52
CA PRO A 8 -7.90 -1.06 -8.17
C PRO A 8 -7.29 -0.20 -9.28
N ASN A 9 -8.05 0.78 -9.81
CA ASN A 9 -7.63 1.54 -10.99
C ASN A 9 -7.19 2.97 -10.70
N ILE A 10 -7.46 3.51 -9.50
CA ILE A 10 -7.12 4.91 -9.18
C ILE A 10 -6.72 5.07 -7.71
N ALA A 11 -5.65 5.84 -7.48
CA ALA A 11 -5.16 6.18 -6.16
C ALA A 11 -4.54 7.58 -6.15
N VAL A 12 -4.40 8.15 -4.94
CA VAL A 12 -3.67 9.39 -4.71
C VAL A 12 -2.22 9.07 -4.42
N PHE A 13 -1.31 9.73 -5.13
CA PHE A 13 0.13 9.56 -5.02
C PHE A 13 0.80 10.88 -4.64
N ASP A 14 1.79 10.79 -3.75
CA ASP A 14 2.78 11.85 -3.55
C ASP A 14 4.02 11.58 -4.42
N LEU A 15 4.05 12.22 -5.59
CA LEU A 15 5.18 12.13 -6.53
C LEU A 15 6.46 12.75 -5.95
N THR A 16 6.33 13.60 -4.93
CA THR A 16 7.45 14.32 -4.32
C THR A 16 8.20 13.49 -3.27
N GLN A 17 7.69 12.30 -2.92
CA GLN A 17 8.29 11.43 -1.89
C GLN A 17 9.78 11.17 -2.13
N ASN A 18 10.20 11.05 -3.39
CA ASN A 18 11.58 10.79 -3.78
C ASN A 18 12.33 12.04 -4.30
N SER A 19 11.77 13.25 -4.15
CA SER A 19 12.39 14.49 -4.67
C SER A 19 13.82 14.67 -4.17
N ASN A 20 14.05 14.45 -2.87
CA ASN A 20 15.38 14.60 -2.29
C ASN A 20 16.37 13.57 -2.83
N LEU A 21 15.91 12.35 -3.11
CA LEU A 21 16.74 11.31 -3.72
C LEU A 21 17.09 11.66 -5.17
N ILE A 22 16.12 12.20 -5.92
CA ILE A 22 16.30 12.62 -7.32
C ILE A 22 17.25 13.81 -7.41
N ILE A 23 17.10 14.81 -6.55
CA ILE A 23 17.92 16.03 -6.52
C ILE A 23 19.33 15.73 -5.97
N GLY A 24 19.44 14.82 -5.00
CA GLY A 24 20.69 14.52 -4.33
C GLY A 24 21.31 15.76 -3.68
N ASN A 25 22.56 16.04 -4.02
CA ASN A 25 23.31 17.20 -3.49
C ASN A 25 23.32 18.40 -4.47
N GLN A 26 22.51 18.36 -5.53
CA GLN A 26 22.49 19.44 -6.52
C GLN A 26 21.77 20.66 -5.94
N GLU A 27 22.43 21.82 -6.00
CA GLU A 27 21.82 23.11 -5.63
C GLU A 27 21.27 23.82 -6.88
N ASN A 28 20.34 24.76 -6.66
CA ASN A 28 19.75 25.60 -7.71
C ASN A 28 19.13 24.80 -8.87
N VAL A 29 18.50 23.67 -8.53
CA VAL A 29 17.73 22.86 -9.47
C VAL A 29 16.23 23.00 -9.28
N THR A 30 15.48 22.90 -10.37
CA THR A 30 14.01 22.84 -10.39
C THR A 30 13.58 21.47 -10.85
N LEU A 31 12.84 20.76 -9.99
CA LEU A 31 12.27 19.45 -10.28
C LEU A 31 10.79 19.59 -10.67
N THR A 32 10.40 19.03 -11.80
CA THR A 32 9.00 18.98 -12.27
C THR A 32 8.62 17.58 -12.73
N TYR A 33 7.33 17.27 -12.67
CA TYR A 33 6.75 15.97 -13.02
C TYR A 33 5.75 16.14 -14.17
N HIS A 34 5.68 15.15 -15.05
CA HIS A 34 4.94 15.21 -16.31
C HIS A 34 4.30 13.86 -16.65
N GLN A 35 3.17 13.88 -17.35
CA GLN A 35 2.48 12.68 -17.83
C GLN A 35 3.05 12.12 -19.15
N SER A 36 3.93 12.87 -19.82
CA SER A 36 4.57 12.41 -21.05
C SER A 36 6.03 12.85 -21.12
N GLN A 37 6.82 12.06 -21.85
CA GLN A 37 8.22 12.36 -22.12
C GLN A 37 8.37 13.69 -22.86
N GLU A 38 7.57 13.94 -23.90
CA GLU A 38 7.62 15.18 -24.69
C GLU A 38 7.40 16.42 -23.82
N ASN A 39 6.46 16.36 -22.87
CA ASN A 39 6.21 17.46 -21.94
C ASN A 39 7.38 17.67 -20.98
N ALA A 40 7.99 16.59 -20.49
CA ALA A 40 9.19 16.68 -19.67
C ALA A 40 10.39 17.25 -20.44
N GLU A 41 10.60 16.85 -21.69
CA GLU A 41 11.68 17.38 -22.55
C GLU A 41 11.49 18.87 -22.84
N ASN A 42 10.26 19.27 -23.19
CA ASN A 42 9.92 20.64 -23.53
C ASN A 42 9.68 21.55 -22.31
N GLY A 43 9.56 20.98 -21.11
CA GLY A 43 9.21 21.73 -19.89
C GLY A 43 7.78 22.29 -19.91
N THR A 44 6.86 21.63 -20.60
CA THR A 44 5.46 22.07 -20.76
C THR A 44 4.50 21.17 -19.97
N ASN A 45 3.34 21.67 -19.57
CA ASN A 45 2.28 20.87 -18.91
C ASN A 45 2.74 20.11 -17.66
N ALA A 46 3.56 20.74 -16.81
CA ALA A 46 3.95 20.17 -15.52
C ALA A 46 2.71 19.88 -14.64
N ILE A 47 2.76 18.76 -13.91
CA ILE A 47 1.73 18.36 -12.96
C ILE A 47 1.68 19.40 -11.84
N ALA A 48 0.54 20.10 -11.72
CA ALA A 48 0.36 21.22 -10.79
C ALA A 48 0.31 20.79 -9.30
N PHE A 49 -0.16 19.57 -9.02
CA PHE A 49 -0.35 19.07 -7.66
C PHE A 49 0.39 17.74 -7.45
N PRO A 50 1.74 17.73 -7.41
CA PRO A 50 2.51 16.50 -7.35
C PRO A 50 2.37 15.75 -6.01
N VAL A 51 1.97 16.43 -4.93
CA VAL A 51 1.77 15.80 -3.60
C VAL A 51 0.44 15.04 -3.52
N ASN A 52 -0.55 15.42 -4.32
CA ASN A 52 -1.90 14.83 -4.33
C ASN A 52 -2.31 14.43 -5.74
N TYR A 53 -1.43 13.72 -6.44
CA TYR A 53 -1.66 13.34 -7.82
C TYR A 53 -2.62 12.15 -7.90
N ASN A 54 -3.75 12.31 -8.60
CA ASN A 54 -4.64 11.19 -8.91
C ASN A 54 -4.08 10.43 -10.10
N GLY A 55 -3.43 9.29 -9.83
CA GLY A 55 -2.83 8.44 -10.85
C GLY A 55 -3.59 7.14 -11.02
N ILE A 56 -3.34 6.48 -12.16
CA ILE A 56 -3.89 5.16 -12.47
C ILE A 56 -2.83 4.07 -12.38
N ASP A 57 -3.26 2.82 -12.22
CA ASP A 57 -2.33 1.70 -12.15
C ASP A 57 -1.54 1.54 -13.47
N GLY A 58 -0.23 1.32 -13.32
CA GLY A 58 0.70 1.18 -14.44
C GLY A 58 1.09 2.48 -15.14
N GLU A 59 0.62 3.64 -14.69
CA GLU A 59 0.94 4.94 -15.29
C GLU A 59 2.43 5.29 -15.16
N PHE A 60 3.03 5.86 -16.22
CA PHE A 60 4.39 6.39 -16.18
C PHE A 60 4.38 7.89 -15.87
N ILE A 61 5.19 8.28 -14.89
CA ILE A 61 5.48 9.68 -14.56
C ILE A 61 6.89 10.01 -15.00
N TYR A 62 7.02 11.07 -15.79
CA TYR A 62 8.27 11.56 -16.33
C TYR A 62 8.77 12.74 -15.50
N ILE A 63 10.07 12.73 -15.25
CA ILE A 63 10.75 13.70 -14.40
C ILE A 63 11.59 14.62 -15.26
N ARG A 64 11.51 15.91 -14.98
CA ARG A 64 12.41 16.90 -15.54
C ARG A 64 13.11 17.65 -14.43
N LEU A 65 14.44 17.54 -14.40
CA LEU A 65 15.31 18.33 -13.54
C LEU A 65 16.00 19.40 -14.39
N GLU A 66 15.81 20.67 -14.03
CA GLU A 66 16.52 21.82 -14.59
C GLU A 66 17.56 22.31 -13.60
N GLY A 67 18.79 22.56 -14.03
CA GLY A 67 19.78 23.29 -13.24
C GLY A 67 19.99 24.72 -13.73
N GLU A 68 21.05 25.36 -13.22
CA GLU A 68 21.47 26.68 -13.70
C GLU A 68 21.77 26.67 -15.21
N ASN A 69 21.57 27.83 -15.84
CA ASN A 69 21.79 28.03 -17.28
C ASN A 69 20.91 27.13 -18.18
N ALA A 70 19.72 26.74 -17.71
CA ALA A 70 18.77 25.89 -18.44
C ALA A 70 19.36 24.52 -18.85
N CYS A 71 20.30 24.00 -18.06
CA CYS A 71 20.80 22.64 -18.24
C CYS A 71 19.72 21.64 -17.78
N ILE A 72 19.32 20.71 -18.64
CA ILE A 72 18.25 19.75 -18.35
C ILE A 72 18.80 18.32 -18.37
N THR A 73 18.23 17.45 -17.53
CA THR A 73 18.52 16.01 -17.65
C THR A 73 17.98 15.49 -18.99
N ALA A 74 18.85 14.89 -19.79
CA ALA A 74 18.49 14.34 -21.09
C ALA A 74 17.75 12.99 -20.96
N PHE A 75 16.79 12.76 -21.86
CA PHE A 75 16.20 11.44 -22.09
C PHE A 75 16.99 10.75 -23.20
N ASN A 76 17.97 9.92 -22.85
CA ASN A 76 18.79 9.21 -23.85
C ASN A 76 18.15 7.88 -24.26
N SER A 77 17.13 7.45 -23.52
CA SER A 77 16.37 6.21 -23.67
C SER A 77 14.92 6.45 -23.24
N ALA A 78 14.00 5.63 -23.74
CA ALA A 78 12.59 5.66 -23.33
C ALA A 78 12.38 5.27 -21.84
N GLU A 79 13.40 4.72 -21.20
CA GLU A 79 13.36 4.33 -19.78
C GLU A 79 14.00 5.34 -18.84
N ASP A 80 14.66 6.37 -19.36
CA ASP A 80 15.33 7.39 -18.54
C ASP A 80 14.31 8.32 -17.87
N ASN A 81 14.67 8.81 -16.68
CA ASN A 81 13.97 9.86 -15.93
C ASN A 81 12.45 9.62 -15.78
N ARG A 82 12.04 8.37 -15.58
CA ARG A 82 10.63 8.04 -15.31
C ARG A 82 10.50 7.00 -14.21
N PHE A 83 9.32 6.93 -13.61
CA PHE A 83 8.92 5.84 -12.74
C PHE A 83 7.46 5.47 -12.99
N GLN A 84 7.09 4.25 -12.61
CA GLN A 84 5.73 3.75 -12.74
C GLN A 84 4.95 3.88 -11.43
N LEU A 85 3.66 4.16 -11.53
CA LEU A 85 2.69 4.11 -10.45
C LEU A 85 2.12 2.69 -10.35
N PHE A 86 2.04 2.19 -9.12
CA PHE A 86 1.46 0.89 -8.80
C PHE A 86 0.39 1.09 -7.73
N ILE A 87 -0.79 0.53 -7.98
CA ILE A 87 -1.89 0.51 -7.02
C ILE A 87 -1.96 -0.89 -6.44
N ASP A 88 -1.80 -0.96 -5.13
CA ASP A 88 -2.01 -2.20 -4.38
C ASP A 88 -3.45 -2.18 -3.83
N ASP A 89 -4.18 -3.27 -4.02
CA ASP A 89 -5.51 -3.41 -3.44
C ASP A 89 -5.40 -3.47 -1.92
N ARG A 90 -6.35 -2.83 -1.23
CA ARG A 90 -6.44 -2.97 0.21
C ARG A 90 -6.90 -4.39 0.57
N PRO A 91 -6.36 -4.98 1.65
CA PRO A 91 -6.85 -6.25 2.12
C PRO A 91 -8.34 -6.12 2.48
N GLU A 92 -9.17 -6.95 1.85
CA GLU A 92 -10.59 -7.03 2.15
C GLU A 92 -10.78 -7.78 3.47
N ILE A 93 -11.60 -7.23 4.37
CA ILE A 93 -11.97 -7.86 5.64
C ILE A 93 -13.45 -8.20 5.58
N ASN A 94 -13.77 -9.47 5.82
CA ASN A 94 -15.16 -9.91 5.92
C ASN A 94 -15.70 -9.69 7.34
N LEU A 95 -16.44 -8.60 7.52
CA LEU A 95 -17.04 -8.24 8.81
C LEU A 95 -18.30 -9.07 9.18
N THR A 96 -18.67 -10.05 8.36
CA THR A 96 -19.81 -10.95 8.65
C THR A 96 -19.39 -12.28 9.26
N ALA A 97 -18.13 -12.40 9.70
CA ALA A 97 -17.61 -13.59 10.35
C ALA A 97 -18.56 -14.07 11.45
N SER A 98 -18.99 -15.31 11.32
CA SER A 98 -19.96 -15.94 12.20
C SER A 98 -19.35 -16.23 13.57
N ASN A 99 -20.14 -16.01 14.63
CA ASN A 99 -19.77 -16.45 15.97
C ASN A 99 -19.47 -17.95 15.95
N GLU A 100 -18.33 -18.34 16.48
CA GLU A 100 -18.00 -19.75 16.63
C GLU A 100 -18.69 -20.33 17.86
N VAL A 101 -19.37 -21.46 17.68
CA VAL A 101 -20.05 -22.18 18.76
C VAL A 101 -19.58 -23.62 18.71
N ILE A 102 -18.87 -24.04 19.75
CA ILE A 102 -18.39 -25.41 19.92
C ILE A 102 -19.15 -26.04 21.08
N CYS A 103 -19.64 -27.27 20.87
CA CYS A 103 -20.16 -28.07 21.96
C CYS A 103 -19.00 -28.52 22.84
N ALA A 104 -19.12 -28.39 24.16
CA ALA A 104 -18.15 -28.99 25.06
C ALA A 104 -17.99 -30.49 24.75
N SER A 105 -16.76 -30.92 24.53
CA SER A 105 -16.50 -32.33 24.25
C SER A 105 -16.58 -33.11 25.57
N PRO A 106 -17.35 -34.21 25.65
CA PRO A 106 -17.44 -35.05 26.84
C PRO A 106 -16.16 -35.87 27.10
N SER A 107 -15.06 -35.57 26.41
CA SER A 107 -13.80 -36.31 26.48
C SER A 107 -12.93 -36.00 27.70
N ASP A 108 -13.46 -35.30 28.71
CA ASP A 108 -13.01 -35.44 30.09
C ASP A 108 -14.02 -36.29 30.86
N ALA A 109 -13.88 -37.61 30.73
CA ALA A 109 -14.67 -38.59 31.47
C ALA A 109 -14.39 -38.60 33.00
N GLN A 110 -13.85 -37.53 33.59
CA GLN A 110 -13.44 -37.52 34.99
C GLN A 110 -13.78 -36.30 35.86
N GLN A 111 -14.38 -35.20 35.39
CA GLN A 111 -14.78 -34.13 36.33
C GLN A 111 -16.14 -33.52 36.00
N ALA A 112 -16.94 -33.33 37.06
CA ALA A 112 -18.24 -32.71 37.00
C ALA A 112 -18.09 -31.21 36.69
N ASP A 113 -18.84 -30.73 35.68
CA ASP A 113 -19.18 -29.31 35.45
C ASP A 113 -18.03 -28.35 35.06
N ASN A 114 -16.97 -28.85 34.43
CA ASN A 114 -15.94 -27.99 33.82
C ASN A 114 -15.72 -28.32 32.34
N GLU A 115 -16.82 -28.45 31.62
CA GLU A 115 -16.90 -28.57 30.17
C GLU A 115 -16.11 -27.45 29.46
N ILE A 116 -14.86 -27.72 29.08
CA ILE A 116 -14.02 -26.79 28.31
C ILE A 116 -14.20 -27.10 26.81
N GLY A 117 -14.45 -26.05 26.02
CA GLY A 117 -14.31 -26.08 24.56
C GLY A 117 -13.00 -25.41 24.16
N GLU A 118 -12.22 -26.06 23.30
CA GLU A 118 -11.03 -25.45 22.69
C GLU A 118 -11.45 -24.82 21.36
N PHE A 119 -11.15 -23.53 21.19
CA PHE A 119 -11.39 -22.79 19.95
C PHE A 119 -10.08 -22.68 19.19
N ASP A 120 -10.04 -23.25 17.98
CA ASP A 120 -8.95 -23.00 17.04
C ASP A 120 -9.31 -21.79 16.19
N LEU A 121 -8.88 -20.61 16.64
CA LEU A 121 -9.17 -19.34 15.95
C LEU A 121 -8.62 -19.31 14.51
N THR A 122 -7.61 -20.12 14.18
CA THR A 122 -7.06 -20.17 12.81
C THR A 122 -8.09 -20.69 11.80
N GLN A 123 -9.12 -21.41 12.24
CA GLN A 123 -10.27 -21.82 11.40
C GLN A 123 -11.03 -20.61 10.83
N LYS A 124 -10.94 -19.45 11.47
CA LYS A 124 -11.59 -18.20 11.05
C LYS A 124 -10.76 -17.38 10.07
N ASP A 125 -9.50 -17.75 9.83
CA ASP A 125 -8.59 -16.95 9.00
C ASP A 125 -9.12 -16.76 7.57
N GLU A 126 -9.57 -17.84 6.92
CA GLU A 126 -10.16 -17.78 5.57
C GLU A 126 -11.51 -17.03 5.54
N GLU A 127 -12.25 -17.06 6.66
CA GLU A 127 -13.53 -16.36 6.78
C GLU A 127 -13.33 -14.86 6.95
N ILE A 128 -12.38 -14.44 7.80
CA ILE A 128 -12.05 -13.03 8.13
C ILE A 128 -11.29 -12.37 6.99
N ASN A 129 -10.32 -13.09 6.42
CA ASN A 129 -9.49 -12.63 5.31
C ASN A 129 -9.71 -13.54 4.09
N PRO A 130 -10.70 -13.22 3.24
CA PRO A 130 -10.95 -13.99 2.02
C PRO A 130 -9.77 -13.97 1.02
N ASN A 131 -8.79 -13.07 1.21
CA ASN A 131 -7.54 -13.01 0.44
C ASN A 131 -6.35 -13.61 1.20
N ALA A 132 -6.59 -14.42 2.24
CA ALA A 132 -5.54 -15.08 3.01
C ALA A 132 -4.59 -15.86 2.08
N GLY A 133 -3.30 -15.49 2.09
CA GLY A 133 -2.27 -16.14 1.28
C GLY A 133 -1.67 -15.30 0.14
N ASP A 134 -2.09 -14.06 -0.03
CA ASP A 134 -1.45 -13.09 -0.94
C ASP A 134 -0.04 -12.65 -0.50
N GLY A 135 0.35 -12.99 0.73
CA GLY A 135 1.63 -12.63 1.35
C GLY A 135 1.69 -11.18 1.85
N ASN A 136 0.61 -10.42 1.70
CA ASN A 136 0.51 -9.00 2.04
C ASN A 136 -0.46 -8.72 3.18
N SER A 137 -1.18 -9.75 3.67
CA SER A 137 -2.15 -9.66 4.74
C SER A 137 -2.01 -10.81 5.76
N GLN A 138 -2.26 -10.53 7.04
CA GLN A 138 -2.28 -11.53 8.10
C GLN A 138 -3.45 -11.26 9.06
N VAL A 139 -4.02 -12.31 9.63
CA VAL A 139 -5.01 -12.21 10.70
C VAL A 139 -4.26 -12.33 12.03
N VAL A 140 -4.53 -11.40 12.94
CA VAL A 140 -3.95 -11.40 14.30
C VAL A 140 -5.11 -11.31 15.28
N TYR A 141 -5.16 -12.25 16.21
CA TYR A 141 -6.15 -12.28 17.27
C TYR A 141 -5.57 -11.63 18.52
N TYR A 142 -6.43 -10.97 19.29
CA TYR A 142 -6.08 -10.36 20.57
C TYR A 142 -7.08 -10.84 21.62
N ALA A 143 -6.60 -11.18 22.80
CA ALA A 143 -7.45 -11.68 23.89
C ALA A 143 -8.34 -10.58 24.50
N SER A 144 -7.95 -9.30 24.36
CA SER A 144 -8.70 -8.14 24.84
C SER A 144 -8.43 -6.87 24.03
N GLU A 145 -9.23 -5.82 24.28
CA GLU A 145 -8.99 -4.48 23.73
C GLU A 145 -7.69 -3.87 24.26
N GLU A 146 -7.36 -4.10 25.53
CA GLU A 146 -6.10 -3.64 26.12
C GLU A 146 -4.90 -4.28 25.41
N ASP A 147 -5.00 -5.57 25.09
CA ASP A 147 -3.97 -6.31 24.35
C ASP A 147 -3.83 -5.79 22.91
N PHE A 148 -4.94 -5.46 22.25
CA PHE A 148 -4.93 -4.83 20.92
C PHE A 148 -4.24 -3.46 20.95
N GLU A 149 -4.60 -2.61 21.90
CA GLU A 149 -3.99 -1.28 22.05
C GLU A 149 -2.50 -1.38 22.40
N ALA A 150 -2.10 -2.41 23.15
CA ALA A 150 -0.71 -2.68 23.51
C ALA A 150 0.08 -3.40 22.39
N GLY A 151 -0.58 -3.91 21.35
CA GLY A 151 0.05 -4.70 20.29
C GLY A 151 0.57 -6.05 20.77
N ILE A 152 -0.14 -6.70 21.70
CA ILE A 152 0.20 -7.99 22.31
C ILE A 152 -0.81 -9.05 21.84
N PRO A 153 -0.50 -9.87 20.81
CA PRO A 153 -1.40 -10.94 20.34
C PRO A 153 -1.59 -12.07 21.35
#